data_AF-A0AA88HMT2-F1
#
_entry.id   AF-A0AA88HMT2-F1
#
_cell.length_a   1.000
_cell.length_b   1.000
_cell.length_c   1.000
_cell.angle_alpha   90.00
_cell.angle_beta   90.00
_cell.angle_gamma   90.00
#
_symmetry.space_group_name_H-M   'P 1'
#
loop_
_entity.id
_entity.type
_entity.pdbx_description
1 polymer ?
#
loop_
_entity_poly.entity_id
_entity_poly.type
_entity_poly.pdbx_seq_one_letter_code
_entity_poly.pdbx_strand_id
1 'polypeptide(L)'
;MDMAAKVFAMIMLKRFKEARDERTRENQCEFRRERWCTDQIFTPRLIFQQYERYNLPIINMFLDFVAAFDSVTCENLWRIMAEDGMPVEFVELLKASYKHCRSIIRVLGEENEPFSVESGVKQGCILSPVLFIYCIDWILERAFPSFDGDVMGFGINVLDLDYADDIDAFAADPATAQAMLNEIAHFSQLLGMKIDTAKTKVMDKYKVGLSACSLRTRVAKSR
;
A
#
# COMPACT_ATOMS: atom_id res chain seq x y z
N MET A 1 13.44 6.89 20.52
CA MET A 1 12.77 8.18 20.23
C MET A 1 12.54 8.92 21.54
N ASP A 2 12.99 10.18 21.64
CA ASP A 2 12.76 11.05 22.80
C ASP A 2 11.26 11.37 22.99
N MET A 3 10.82 11.66 24.22
CA MET A 3 9.44 12.02 24.56
C MET A 3 8.93 13.22 23.75
N ALA A 4 9.76 14.25 23.58
CA ALA A 4 9.40 15.42 22.79
C ALA A 4 9.14 15.06 21.31
N ALA A 5 9.96 14.18 20.74
CA ALA A 5 9.78 13.70 19.37
C ALA A 5 8.49 12.88 19.20
N LYS A 6 8.09 12.10 20.21
CA LYS A 6 6.81 11.37 20.20
C LYS A 6 5.61 12.32 20.23
N VAL A 7 5.65 13.34 21.10
CA VAL A 7 4.58 14.35 21.19
C VAL A 7 4.46 15.13 19.88
N PHE A 8 5.59 15.54 19.30
CA PHE A 8 5.60 16.18 17.99
C PHE A 8 5.01 15.28 16.90
N ALA A 9 5.42 14.01 16.84
CA ALA A 9 4.88 13.04 15.89
C ALA A 9 3.36 12.84 16.07
N MET A 10 2.84 12.90 17.31
CA MET A 10 1.40 12.78 17.57
C MET A 10 0.62 13.97 17.03
N ILE A 11 1.16 15.18 17.19
CA ILE A 11 0.56 16.41 16.65
C ILE A 11 0.56 16.37 15.12
N MET A 12 1.69 15.98 14.52
CA MET A 12 1.81 15.83 13.06
C MET A 12 0.83 14.78 12.53
N LEU A 13 0.70 13.65 13.21
CA LEU A 13 -0.24 12.59 12.86
C LEU A 13 -1.69 13.09 12.89
N LYS A 14 -2.08 13.81 13.95
CA LYS A 14 -3.44 14.36 14.06
C LYS A 14 -3.75 15.30 12.91
N ARG A 15 -2.84 16.23 12.59
CA ARG A 15 -3.00 17.17 11.47
C ARG A 15 -3.03 16.47 10.11
N PHE A 16 -2.21 15.44 9.94
CA PHE A 16 -2.21 14.63 8.72
C PHE A 16 -3.56 13.96 8.50
N LYS A 17 -4.10 13.32 9.55
CA LYS A 17 -5.43 12.69 9.51
C LYS A 17 -6.53 13.71 9.22
N GLU A 18 -6.53 14.87 9.89
CA GLU A 18 -7.52 15.92 9.61
C GLU A 18 -7.47 16.41 8.15
N ALA A 19 -6.29 16.48 7.55
CA ALA A 19 -6.15 16.89 6.15
C ALA A 19 -6.50 15.79 5.13
N ARG A 20 -6.44 14.51 5.54
CA ARG A 20 -6.52 13.36 4.62
C ARG A 20 -7.72 12.45 4.82
N ASP A 21 -8.32 12.38 6.01
CA ASP A 21 -9.41 11.45 6.32
C ASP A 21 -10.63 11.62 5.39
N GLU A 22 -10.84 12.82 4.84
CA GLU A 22 -11.89 13.11 3.84
C GLU A 22 -11.53 12.65 2.41
N ARG A 23 -10.25 12.44 2.12
CA ARG A 23 -9.70 12.08 0.79
C ARG A 23 -9.20 10.63 0.71
N THR A 24 -9.06 9.94 1.84
CA THR A 24 -8.66 8.53 1.88
C THR A 24 -9.74 7.64 1.25
N ARG A 25 -9.30 6.66 0.45
CA ARG A 25 -10.16 5.72 -0.27
C ARG A 25 -11.08 4.97 0.69
N GLU A 26 -12.31 4.70 0.26
CA GLU A 26 -13.27 3.94 1.06
C GLU A 26 -12.87 2.46 1.26
N ASN A 27 -11.96 1.93 0.43
CA ASN A 27 -11.51 0.53 0.50
C ASN A 27 -10.44 0.29 1.57
N GLN A 28 -9.83 1.36 2.10
CA GLN A 28 -8.81 1.32 3.14
C GLN A 28 -9.47 1.31 4.53
N CYS A 29 -9.34 0.19 5.24
CA CYS A 29 -9.96 0.03 6.56
C CYS A 29 -9.01 0.33 7.73
N GLU A 30 -7.68 0.31 7.53
CA GLU A 30 -6.76 0.49 8.65
C GLU A 30 -6.69 1.96 9.10
N PHE A 31 -6.61 2.19 10.42
CA PHE A 31 -6.51 3.50 11.07
C PHE A 31 -7.66 4.50 10.86
N ARG A 32 -8.79 4.07 10.28
CA ARG A 32 -10.04 4.83 10.23
C ARG A 32 -10.91 4.59 11.46
N ARG A 33 -11.63 5.63 11.88
CA ARG A 33 -12.70 5.47 12.89
C ARG A 33 -13.82 4.61 12.30
N GLU A 34 -14.37 3.72 13.13
CA GLU A 34 -15.56 2.89 12.82
C GLU A 34 -15.37 1.78 11.78
N ARG A 35 -14.13 1.40 11.45
CA ARG A 35 -13.83 0.26 10.59
C ARG A 35 -13.14 -0.84 11.39
N TRP A 36 -13.62 -2.07 11.25
CA TRP A 36 -13.16 -3.19 12.07
C TRP A 36 -12.51 -4.26 11.20
N CYS A 37 -11.56 -5.01 11.78
CA CYS A 37 -10.97 -6.18 11.10
C CYS A 37 -12.03 -7.21 10.66
N THR A 38 -13.21 -7.22 11.30
CA THR A 38 -14.33 -8.09 10.91
C THR A 38 -14.88 -7.76 9.54
N ASP A 39 -14.91 -6.48 9.16
CA ASP A 39 -15.41 -6.06 7.84
C ASP A 39 -14.48 -6.59 6.73
N GLN A 40 -13.19 -6.68 7.03
CA GLN A 40 -12.17 -7.20 6.11
C GLN A 40 -12.14 -8.73 6.00
N ILE A 41 -12.77 -9.47 6.91
CA ILE A 41 -12.98 -10.92 6.73
C ILE A 41 -14.34 -11.18 6.08
N PHE A 42 -15.34 -10.38 6.45
CA PHE A 42 -16.70 -10.57 5.99
C PHE A 42 -16.88 -10.16 4.53
N THR A 43 -16.28 -9.04 4.11
CA THR A 43 -16.41 -8.52 2.74
C THR A 43 -15.83 -9.45 1.68
N PRO A 44 -14.55 -9.92 1.78
CA PRO A 44 -14.03 -10.89 0.82
C PRO A 44 -14.83 -12.19 0.84
N ARG A 45 -15.28 -12.64 2.03
CA ARG A 45 -16.09 -13.86 2.16
C ARG A 45 -17.43 -13.74 1.44
N LEU A 46 -18.12 -12.61 1.57
CA LEU A 46 -19.35 -12.33 0.83
C LEU A 46 -19.12 -12.28 -0.67
N ILE A 47 -18.03 -11.61 -1.10
CA ILE A 47 -17.63 -11.56 -2.51
C ILE A 47 -17.46 -12.99 -3.04
N PHE A 48 -16.62 -13.80 -2.41
CA PHE A 48 -16.40 -15.19 -2.84
C PHE A 48 -17.66 -16.05 -2.82
N GLN A 49 -18.54 -15.86 -1.83
CA GLN A 49 -19.81 -16.57 -1.75
C GLN A 49 -20.74 -16.22 -2.91
N GLN A 50 -20.76 -14.95 -3.35
CA GLN A 50 -21.57 -14.55 -4.49
C GLN A 50 -21.00 -15.07 -5.81
N TYR A 51 -19.69 -14.97 -6.03
CA TYR A 51 -19.05 -15.57 -7.20
C TYR A 51 -19.30 -17.08 -7.28
N GLU A 52 -19.24 -17.78 -6.15
CA GLU A 52 -19.58 -19.20 -6.07
C GLU A 52 -21.06 -19.46 -6.38
N ARG A 53 -21.96 -18.65 -5.82
CA ARG A 53 -23.41 -18.80 -6.02
C ARG A 53 -23.81 -18.64 -7.48
N TYR A 54 -23.20 -17.68 -8.18
CA TYR A 54 -23.50 -17.38 -9.58
C TYR A 54 -22.57 -18.08 -10.57
N ASN A 55 -21.62 -18.89 -10.08
CA ASN A 55 -20.62 -19.58 -10.90
C ASN A 55 -19.91 -18.63 -11.89
N LEU A 56 -19.42 -17.51 -11.34
CA LEU A 56 -18.69 -16.48 -12.07
C LEU A 56 -17.18 -16.63 -11.85
N PRO A 57 -16.35 -16.32 -12.87
CA PRO A 57 -14.89 -16.25 -12.73
C PRO A 57 -14.47 -15.09 -11.84
N ILE A 58 -13.58 -15.40 -10.91
CA ILE A 58 -12.89 -14.42 -10.07
C ILE A 58 -11.44 -14.86 -9.89
N ILE A 59 -10.56 -13.88 -10.06
CA ILE A 59 -9.15 -13.98 -9.73
C ILE A 59 -8.91 -13.06 -8.54
N ASN A 60 -8.48 -13.63 -7.42
CA ASN A 60 -8.00 -12.85 -6.29
C ASN A 60 -6.47 -12.80 -6.31
N MET A 61 -5.91 -11.59 -6.17
CA MET A 61 -4.48 -11.31 -6.12
C MET A 61 -4.14 -10.73 -4.74
N PHE A 62 -3.42 -11.51 -3.94
CA PHE A 62 -2.84 -11.04 -2.68
C PHE A 62 -1.51 -10.36 -3.00
N LEU A 63 -1.42 -9.03 -2.90
CA LEU A 63 -0.20 -8.28 -3.19
C LEU A 63 0.61 -8.04 -1.92
N ASP A 64 1.93 -8.20 -2.01
CA ASP A 64 2.89 -7.84 -0.95
C ASP A 64 4.01 -6.99 -1.56
N PHE A 65 4.65 -6.16 -0.76
CA PHE A 65 5.78 -5.30 -1.15
C PHE A 65 7.09 -5.77 -0.51
N VAL A 66 8.17 -5.74 -1.29
CA VAL A 66 9.51 -6.08 -0.79
C VAL A 66 9.98 -5.01 0.19
N ALA A 67 10.15 -5.38 1.45
CA ALA A 67 10.63 -4.49 2.52
C ALA A 67 9.87 -3.15 2.52
N ALA A 68 8.54 -3.24 2.58
CA ALA A 68 7.63 -2.14 2.27
C ALA A 68 7.96 -0.83 3.02
N PHE A 69 8.22 -0.91 4.32
CA PHE A 69 8.61 0.25 5.14
C PHE A 69 9.96 0.86 4.77
N ASP A 70 10.92 0.04 4.34
CA ASP A 70 12.30 0.45 4.07
C ASP A 70 12.51 0.90 2.60
N SER A 71 11.61 0.49 1.70
CA SER A 71 11.68 0.75 0.26
C SER A 71 11.15 2.12 -0.17
N VAL A 72 10.26 2.74 0.62
CA VAL A 72 9.73 4.07 0.30
C VAL A 72 10.85 5.11 0.34
N THR A 73 11.10 5.76 -0.79
CA THR A 73 12.10 6.83 -0.86
C THR A 73 11.50 8.13 -0.31
N CYS A 74 12.15 8.73 0.69
CA CYS A 74 11.66 9.94 1.34
C CYS A 74 11.43 11.08 0.33
N GLU A 75 12.33 11.26 -0.65
CA GLU A 75 12.19 12.29 -1.69
C GLU A 75 10.91 12.12 -2.53
N ASN A 76 10.60 10.89 -2.93
CA ASN A 76 9.40 10.59 -3.70
C ASN A 76 8.14 10.80 -2.85
N LEU A 77 8.19 10.45 -1.56
CA LEU A 77 7.11 10.74 -0.61
C LEU A 77 6.82 12.25 -0.52
N TRP A 78 7.86 13.09 -0.44
CA TRP A 78 7.66 14.55 -0.41
C TRP A 78 7.06 15.08 -1.70
N ARG A 79 7.46 14.52 -2.85
CA ARG A 79 6.93 14.89 -4.16
C ARG A 79 5.44 14.59 -4.25
N ILE A 80 5.01 13.38 -3.88
CA ILE A 80 3.60 13.03 -3.93
C ILE A 80 2.74 13.84 -2.95
N MET A 81 3.29 14.21 -1.79
CA MET A 81 2.58 15.09 -0.84
C MET A 81 2.33 16.47 -1.44
N ALA A 82 3.32 17.02 -2.15
CA ALA A 82 3.17 18.30 -2.82
C ALA A 82 2.16 18.24 -3.97
N GLU A 83 2.19 17.17 -4.77
CA GLU A 83 1.22 16.94 -5.86
C GLU A 83 -0.21 16.79 -5.34
N ASP A 84 -0.39 16.16 -4.18
CA ASP A 84 -1.68 15.97 -3.53
C ASP A 84 -2.23 17.24 -2.84
N GLY A 85 -1.46 18.33 -2.89
CA GLY A 85 -1.83 19.64 -2.35
C GLY A 85 -1.68 19.76 -0.84
N MET A 86 -0.82 18.96 -0.21
CA MET A 86 -0.50 19.13 1.21
C MET A 86 0.16 20.50 1.45
N PRO A 87 -0.15 21.20 2.56
CA PRO A 87 0.48 22.47 2.88
C PRO A 87 2.01 22.37 2.89
N VAL A 88 2.67 23.31 2.23
CA VAL A 88 4.15 23.31 2.08
C VAL A 88 4.83 23.31 3.44
N GLU A 89 4.28 24.06 4.41
CA GLU A 89 4.79 24.13 5.77
C GLU A 89 4.73 22.77 6.48
N PHE A 90 3.69 21.98 6.22
CA PHE A 90 3.56 20.64 6.78
C PHE A 90 4.62 19.70 6.20
N VAL A 91 4.82 19.72 4.88
CA VAL A 91 5.82 18.90 4.20
C VAL A 91 7.23 19.28 4.67
N GLU A 92 7.54 20.58 4.82
CA GLU A 92 8.84 21.04 5.32
C GLU A 92 9.08 20.65 6.79
N LEU A 93 8.07 20.75 7.66
CA LEU A 93 8.15 20.25 9.04
C LEU A 93 8.44 18.74 9.08
N LEU A 94 7.79 17.99 8.19
CA LEU A 94 7.94 16.55 8.13
C LEU A 94 9.32 16.18 7.58
N LYS A 95 9.81 16.83 6.52
CA LYS A 95 11.21 16.73 6.04
C LYS A 95 12.21 17.05 7.15
N ALA A 96 12.02 18.15 7.86
CA ALA A 96 12.89 18.55 8.98
C ALA A 96 12.90 17.49 10.09
N SER A 97 11.77 16.85 10.35
CA SER A 97 11.71 15.75 11.31
C SER A 97 12.52 14.55 10.84
N TYR A 98 12.56 14.25 9.55
CA TYR A 98 13.36 13.15 8.96
C TYR A 98 14.85 13.49 8.80
N LYS A 99 15.18 14.78 8.65
CA LYS A 99 16.55 15.28 8.56
C LYS A 99 17.34 14.96 9.84
N HIS A 100 18.59 14.53 9.69
CA HIS A 100 19.51 14.14 10.78
C HIS A 100 19.16 12.86 11.56
N CYS A 101 18.30 11.98 11.04
CA CYS A 101 18.14 10.66 11.62
C CYS A 101 19.33 9.76 11.30
N ARG A 102 20.15 9.50 12.31
CA ARG A 102 21.21 8.48 12.27
C ARG A 102 20.68 7.21 12.92
N SER A 103 20.78 6.10 12.20
CA SER A 103 20.46 4.78 12.73
C SER A 103 21.75 4.09 13.16
N ILE A 104 21.67 3.38 14.29
CA ILE A 104 22.73 2.52 14.80
C ILE A 104 22.14 1.12 14.88
N ILE A 105 22.79 0.15 14.25
CA ILE A 105 22.44 -1.25 14.41
C ILE A 105 23.22 -1.78 15.62
N ARG A 106 22.49 -2.29 16.61
CA ARG A 106 23.09 -2.96 17.78
C ARG A 106 22.87 -4.47 17.67
N VAL A 107 23.94 -5.24 17.53
CA VAL A 107 23.90 -6.72 17.52
C VAL A 107 24.72 -7.23 18.69
N LEU A 108 24.12 -8.04 19.56
CA LEU A 108 24.81 -8.69 20.69
C LEU A 108 25.58 -7.72 21.63
N GLY A 109 25.15 -6.45 21.69
CA GLY A 109 25.79 -5.43 22.53
C GLY A 109 26.84 -4.58 21.82
N GLU A 110 27.23 -4.94 20.59
CA GLU A 110 28.11 -4.13 19.76
C GLU A 110 27.29 -3.19 18.87
N GLU A 111 27.73 -1.94 18.79
CA GLU A 111 27.11 -0.88 18.00
C GLU A 111 27.92 -0.64 16.73
N ASN A 112 27.26 -0.62 15.57
CA ASN A 112 27.89 -0.18 14.32
C ASN A 112 28.00 1.35 14.25
N GLU A 113 28.82 1.85 13.32
CA GLU A 113 28.90 3.28 13.06
C GLU A 113 27.52 3.84 12.64
N PRO A 114 27.13 5.02 13.13
CA PRO A 114 25.85 5.62 12.78
C PRO A 114 25.78 5.95 11.28
N PHE A 115 24.77 5.43 10.57
CA PHE A 115 24.53 5.75 9.16
C PHE A 115 23.30 6.64 8.98
N SER A 116 23.29 7.42 7.89
CA SER A 116 22.17 8.27 7.49
C SER A 116 21.02 7.41 6.96
N VAL A 117 19.80 7.64 7.43
CA VAL A 117 18.60 7.00 6.87
C VAL A 117 18.12 7.83 5.68
N GLU A 118 18.41 7.37 4.47
CA GLU A 118 18.04 8.02 3.20
C GLU A 118 16.76 7.43 2.58
N SER A 119 16.46 6.16 2.92
CA SER A 119 15.26 5.44 2.48
C SER A 119 14.53 4.85 3.69
N GLY A 120 13.22 4.70 3.54
CA GLY A 120 12.35 4.11 4.52
C GLY A 120 11.75 5.08 5.51
N VAL A 121 10.58 4.72 6.04
CA VAL A 121 9.95 5.45 7.13
C VAL A 121 10.51 4.99 8.48
N LYS A 122 10.64 5.90 9.44
CA LYS A 122 11.30 5.61 10.72
C LYS A 122 10.60 4.49 11.48
N GLN A 123 11.25 3.33 11.65
CA GLN A 123 10.70 2.28 12.49
C GLN A 123 10.54 2.77 13.93
N GLY A 124 9.38 2.50 14.54
CA GLY A 124 9.01 2.99 15.88
C GLY A 124 8.53 4.45 15.95
N CYS A 125 8.44 5.15 14.81
CA CYS A 125 7.68 6.41 14.72
C CYS A 125 6.21 6.10 14.44
N ILE A 126 5.32 6.69 15.23
CA ILE A 126 3.86 6.54 15.06
C ILE A 126 3.32 7.09 13.73
N LEU A 127 4.09 7.94 13.05
CA LEU A 127 3.72 8.52 11.76
C LEU A 127 4.05 7.59 10.58
N SER A 128 5.00 6.67 10.77
CA SER A 128 5.52 5.81 9.70
C SER A 128 4.48 4.86 9.10
N PRO A 129 3.66 4.14 9.90
CA PRO A 129 2.59 3.31 9.34
C PRO A 129 1.57 4.11 8.52
N VAL A 130 1.24 5.32 8.98
CA VAL A 130 0.26 6.17 8.30
C VAL A 130 0.80 6.75 6.99
N LEU A 131 2.08 7.12 6.95
CA LEU A 131 2.73 7.55 5.70
C LEU A 131 2.89 6.40 4.70
N PHE A 132 3.11 5.19 5.19
CA PHE A 132 3.17 4.00 4.35
C PHE A 132 1.81 3.71 3.71
N ILE A 133 0.74 3.70 4.50
CA ILE A 133 -0.63 3.53 4.00
C ILE A 133 -1.00 4.62 3.00
N TYR A 134 -0.58 5.86 3.27
CA TYR A 134 -0.75 6.94 2.30
C TYR A 134 -0.08 6.62 0.94
N CYS A 135 1.12 6.06 0.94
CA CYS A 135 1.77 5.65 -0.31
C CYS A 135 0.93 4.60 -1.07
N ILE A 136 0.40 3.61 -0.36
CA ILE A 136 -0.48 2.58 -0.92
C ILE A 136 -1.75 3.20 -1.51
N ASP A 137 -2.44 4.06 -0.75
CA ASP A 137 -3.63 4.75 -1.21
C ASP A 137 -3.34 5.55 -2.50
N TRP A 138 -2.22 6.27 -2.55
CA TRP A 138 -1.82 7.06 -3.71
C TRP A 138 -1.57 6.20 -4.96
N ILE A 139 -0.97 5.02 -4.78
CA ILE A 139 -0.73 4.03 -5.84
C ILE A 139 -2.07 3.52 -6.39
N LEU A 140 -2.94 3.02 -5.50
CA LEU A 140 -4.18 2.36 -5.90
C LEU A 140 -5.22 3.33 -6.45
N GLU A 141 -5.28 4.56 -5.92
CA GLU A 141 -6.10 5.66 -6.47
C GLU A 141 -5.77 5.96 -7.94
N ARG A 142 -4.52 5.76 -8.36
CA ARG A 142 -4.07 6.00 -9.74
C ARG A 142 -4.10 4.76 -10.61
N ALA A 143 -3.87 3.60 -10.01
CA ALA A 143 -3.89 2.33 -10.74
C ALA A 143 -5.31 1.91 -11.13
N PHE A 144 -6.31 2.11 -10.27
CA PHE A 144 -7.63 1.52 -10.45
C PHE A 144 -8.69 2.27 -11.27
N PRO A 145 -8.64 3.60 -11.51
CA PRO A 145 -9.69 4.31 -12.27
C PRO A 145 -9.91 3.80 -13.70
N SER A 146 -8.92 3.12 -14.28
CA SER A 146 -8.98 2.56 -15.63
C SER A 146 -9.67 1.19 -15.70
N PHE A 147 -10.07 0.62 -14.57
CA PHE A 147 -10.67 -0.71 -14.48
C PHE A 147 -12.13 -0.63 -14.06
N ASP A 148 -12.96 -1.46 -14.69
CA ASP A 148 -14.35 -1.63 -14.26
C ASP A 148 -14.37 -2.52 -13.02
N GLY A 149 -14.84 -1.95 -11.91
CA GLY A 149 -14.93 -2.65 -10.64
C GLY A 149 -16.26 -3.34 -10.39
N ASP A 150 -17.25 -3.19 -11.28
CA ASP A 150 -18.43 -4.05 -11.26
C ASP A 150 -18.11 -5.41 -11.87
N VAL A 151 -17.15 -6.10 -11.26
CA VAL A 151 -16.65 -7.40 -11.70
C VAL A 151 -17.78 -8.46 -11.70
N MET A 152 -18.93 -8.18 -11.07
CA MET A 152 -20.10 -9.06 -11.02
C MET A 152 -21.36 -8.57 -11.75
N GLY A 153 -21.40 -7.35 -12.30
CA GLY A 153 -22.62 -6.81 -12.91
C GLY A 153 -23.78 -6.59 -11.93
N PHE A 154 -23.49 -6.46 -10.63
CA PHE A 154 -24.48 -6.25 -9.56
C PHE A 154 -24.48 -4.81 -9.03
N GLY A 155 -23.70 -3.92 -9.64
CA GLY A 155 -23.51 -2.55 -9.15
C GLY A 155 -22.69 -2.46 -7.86
N ILE A 156 -21.98 -3.54 -7.48
CA ILE A 156 -21.06 -3.56 -6.34
C ILE A 156 -19.65 -3.45 -6.91
N ASN A 157 -19.10 -2.23 -6.85
CA ASN A 157 -17.77 -1.93 -7.37
C ASN A 157 -16.71 -2.15 -6.28
N VAL A 158 -16.06 -3.32 -6.28
CA VAL A 158 -14.95 -3.62 -5.35
C VAL A 158 -13.79 -4.21 -6.15
N LEU A 159 -12.84 -3.35 -6.52
CA LEU A 159 -11.60 -3.73 -7.19
C LEU A 159 -10.55 -4.23 -6.21
N ASP A 160 -10.63 -3.80 -4.96
CA ASP A 160 -9.63 -4.06 -3.95
C ASP A 160 -10.16 -3.90 -2.53
N LEU A 161 -9.50 -4.58 -1.61
CA LEU A 161 -9.66 -4.48 -0.16
C LEU A 161 -8.28 -4.37 0.46
N ASP A 162 -8.06 -3.29 1.22
CA ASP A 162 -6.75 -3.00 1.79
C ASP A 162 -6.76 -3.15 3.31
N TYR A 163 -5.75 -3.84 3.85
CA TYR A 163 -5.44 -3.84 5.27
C TYR A 163 -3.93 -3.77 5.49
N ALA A 164 -3.43 -2.61 5.92
CA ALA A 164 -2.00 -2.38 6.12
C ALA A 164 -1.19 -2.60 4.83
N ASP A 165 -0.27 -3.56 4.87
CA ASP A 165 0.57 -4.06 3.80
C ASP A 165 -0.08 -5.18 2.97
N ASP A 166 -1.17 -5.78 3.45
CA ASP A 166 -1.93 -6.80 2.74
C ASP A 166 -3.00 -6.15 1.86
N ILE A 167 -2.80 -6.22 0.54
CA ILE A 167 -3.76 -5.71 -0.47
C ILE A 167 -4.36 -6.90 -1.22
N ASP A 168 -5.69 -7.02 -1.16
CA ASP A 168 -6.45 -8.00 -1.93
C ASP A 168 -7.07 -7.32 -3.14
N ALA A 169 -6.62 -7.64 -4.35
CA ALA A 169 -7.15 -7.11 -5.60
C ALA A 169 -7.92 -8.16 -6.40
N PHE A 170 -9.08 -7.79 -6.94
CA PHE A 170 -10.00 -8.69 -7.63
C PHE A 170 -10.11 -8.38 -9.13
N ALA A 171 -10.09 -9.42 -9.96
CA ALA A 171 -10.27 -9.30 -11.41
C ALA A 171 -11.19 -10.39 -11.97
N ALA A 172 -11.91 -10.10 -13.05
CA ALA A 172 -12.79 -11.06 -13.74
C ALA A 172 -12.01 -12.10 -14.55
N ASP A 173 -10.84 -11.71 -15.07
CA ASP A 173 -10.07 -12.53 -16.01
C ASP A 173 -8.56 -12.26 -15.90
N PRO A 174 -7.70 -13.18 -16.40
CA PRO A 174 -6.25 -13.05 -16.25
C PRO A 174 -5.64 -11.85 -16.97
N ALA A 175 -6.25 -11.35 -18.06
CA ALA A 175 -5.74 -10.19 -18.76
C ALA A 175 -5.97 -8.92 -17.95
N THR A 176 -7.16 -8.78 -17.36
CA THR A 176 -7.48 -7.70 -16.41
C THR A 176 -6.58 -7.76 -15.18
N ALA A 177 -6.40 -8.94 -14.58
CA ALA A 177 -5.50 -9.16 -13.45
C ALA A 177 -4.06 -8.71 -13.77
N GLN A 178 -3.54 -9.09 -14.94
CA GLN A 178 -2.20 -8.71 -15.36
C GLN A 178 -2.06 -7.21 -15.63
N ALA A 179 -3.10 -6.57 -16.19
CA ALA A 179 -3.12 -5.13 -16.43
C ALA A 179 -3.13 -4.35 -15.11
N MET A 180 -3.95 -4.76 -14.12
CA MET A 180 -3.96 -4.17 -12.78
C MET A 180 -2.58 -4.25 -12.12
N LEU A 181 -1.94 -5.43 -12.16
CA LEU A 181 -0.58 -5.62 -11.62
C LEU A 181 0.45 -4.71 -12.29
N ASN A 182 0.33 -4.46 -13.59
CA ASN A 182 1.26 -3.58 -14.31
C ASN A 182 1.10 -2.12 -13.90
N GLU A 183 -0.13 -1.64 -13.73
CA GLU A 183 -0.42 -0.28 -13.26
C GLU A 183 0.08 -0.09 -11.82
N ILE A 184 -0.24 -1.02 -10.92
CA ILE A 184 0.27 -0.98 -9.53
C ILE A 184 1.79 -0.97 -9.53
N ALA A 185 2.44 -1.84 -10.31
CA ALA A 185 3.90 -1.88 -10.41
C ALA A 185 4.48 -0.59 -10.97
N HIS A 186 3.81 0.07 -11.92
CA HIS A 186 4.24 1.35 -12.48
C HIS A 186 4.24 2.45 -11.41
N PHE A 187 3.12 2.66 -10.72
CA PHE A 187 3.01 3.69 -9.69
C PHE A 187 3.87 3.40 -8.45
N SER A 188 4.04 2.12 -8.10
CA SER A 188 4.92 1.70 -7.01
C SER A 188 6.38 2.09 -7.25
N GLN A 189 6.87 1.94 -8.50
CA GLN A 189 8.24 2.31 -8.87
C GLN A 189 8.48 3.81 -8.72
N LEU A 190 7.47 4.65 -8.93
CA LEU A 190 7.58 6.11 -8.72
C LEU A 190 7.86 6.47 -7.26
N LEU A 191 7.56 5.57 -6.32
CA LEU A 191 7.82 5.70 -4.89
C LEU A 191 9.05 4.93 -4.41
N GLY A 192 9.71 4.19 -5.31
CA GLY A 192 10.81 3.28 -4.98
C GLY A 192 10.36 1.91 -4.44
N MET A 193 9.05 1.64 -4.45
CA MET A 193 8.47 0.40 -3.98
C MET A 193 8.47 -0.67 -5.07
N LYS A 194 8.59 -1.93 -4.66
CA LYS A 194 8.56 -3.08 -5.57
C LYS A 194 7.65 -4.17 -5.04
N ILE A 195 6.76 -4.66 -5.89
CA ILE A 195 5.89 -5.79 -5.58
C ILE A 195 6.75 -7.06 -5.39
N ASP A 196 6.50 -7.79 -4.31
CA ASP A 196 7.06 -9.10 -4.04
C ASP A 196 6.29 -10.16 -4.82
N THR A 197 6.80 -10.48 -6.01
CA THR A 197 6.19 -11.48 -6.89
C THR A 197 6.28 -12.92 -6.36
N ALA A 198 7.14 -13.19 -5.38
CA ALA A 198 7.27 -14.52 -4.79
C ALA A 198 6.21 -14.77 -3.70
N LYS A 199 5.80 -13.70 -3.02
CA LYS A 199 4.74 -13.75 -2.00
C LYS A 199 3.37 -13.39 -2.55
N THR A 200 3.30 -12.71 -3.68
CA THR A 200 2.06 -12.41 -4.37
C THR A 200 1.37 -13.72 -4.79
N LYS A 201 0.19 -14.00 -4.25
CA LYS A 201 -0.55 -15.23 -4.54
C LYS A 201 -1.76 -14.92 -5.40
N VAL A 202 -2.01 -15.79 -6.37
CA VAL A 202 -3.18 -15.71 -7.24
C VAL A 202 -4.05 -16.94 -7.00
N MET A 203 -5.30 -16.70 -6.63
CA MET A 203 -6.29 -17.76 -6.46
C MET A 203 -7.32 -17.68 -7.59
N ASP A 204 -7.37 -18.72 -8.41
CA ASP A 204 -8.37 -18.92 -9.46
C ASP A 204 -9.24 -20.12 -9.08
N LYS A 205 -10.57 -19.96 -9.14
CA LYS A 205 -11.52 -21.03 -8.83
C LYS A 205 -11.87 -21.90 -10.05
N TYR A 206 -11.38 -21.57 -11.24
CA TYR A 206 -11.53 -22.39 -12.44
C TYR A 206 -10.33 -23.31 -12.65
N LYS A 207 -10.63 -24.59 -12.91
CA LYS A 207 -9.69 -25.61 -13.42
C LYS A 207 -9.21 -25.23 -14.83
N VAL A 208 -8.43 -24.17 -14.98
CA VAL A 208 -7.51 -24.00 -16.09
C VAL A 208 -6.14 -23.88 -15.45
N GLY A 209 -5.22 -24.78 -15.81
CA GLY A 209 -3.91 -24.93 -15.18
C GLY A 209 -2.99 -23.72 -15.34
N LEU A 210 -3.34 -22.60 -14.72
CA LEU A 210 -2.47 -21.46 -14.52
C LEU A 210 -1.75 -21.69 -13.19
N SER A 211 -0.61 -22.35 -13.27
CA SER A 211 0.37 -22.23 -12.20
C SER A 211 0.69 -20.74 -11.99
N ALA A 212 1.01 -20.34 -10.76
CA ALA A 212 1.49 -19.00 -10.38
C ALA A 212 2.63 -18.44 -11.27
N CYS A 213 3.21 -19.27 -12.14
CA CYS A 213 4.23 -18.96 -13.15
C CYS A 213 3.73 -18.16 -14.38
N SER A 214 2.41 -18.03 -14.57
CA SER A 214 1.82 -17.47 -15.80
C SER A 214 1.58 -15.96 -15.78
N LEU A 215 1.33 -15.37 -14.60
CA LEU A 215 1.28 -13.93 -14.41
C LEU A 215 2.71 -13.45 -14.13
N ARG A 216 3.30 -12.77 -15.12
CA ARG A 216 4.66 -12.23 -15.01
C ARG A 216 4.53 -10.72 -14.97
N THR A 217 4.91 -10.12 -13.85
CA THR A 217 5.28 -8.70 -13.87
C THR A 217 6.40 -8.54 -14.90
N ARG A 218 6.09 -7.98 -16.07
CA ARG A 218 7.12 -7.57 -17.03
C ARG A 218 7.75 -6.28 -16.50
N VAL A 219 8.46 -6.38 -15.37
CA VAL A 219 9.39 -5.33 -14.99
C VAL A 219 10.54 -5.43 -15.97
N ALA A 220 10.60 -4.47 -16.90
CA ALA A 220 11.75 -4.30 -17.78
C ALA A 220 13.00 -4.34 -16.91
N LYS A 221 13.89 -5.31 -17.18
CA LYS A 221 15.26 -5.26 -16.67
C LYS A 221 15.90 -4.02 -17.28
N SER A 222 15.92 -2.90 -16.55
CA SER A 222 16.83 -1.81 -16.89
C SER A 222 18.24 -2.33 -16.67
N ARG A 223 19.00 -2.36 -17.76
CA ARG A 223 20.45 -2.54 -17.74
C ARG A 223 21.11 -1.31 -17.13
#